data_AF-A6RBJ8-F1
#
_entry.id   AF-A6RBJ8-F1
#
_cell.length_a   1.000
_cell.length_b   1.000
_cell.length_c   1.000
_cell.angle_alpha   90.00
_cell.angle_beta   90.00
_cell.angle_gamma   90.00
#
_symmetry.space_group_name_H-M   'P 1'
#
loop_
_entity.id
_entity.type
_entity.pdbx_description
1 polymer ?
#
loop_
_entity_poly.entity_id
_entity_poly.type
_entity_poly.pdbx_seq_one_letter_code
_entity_poly.pdbx_strand_id
1 'polypeptide(L)'
;MAATVHVYRIHDPEPSVIPRTGLSPQYAYGAHVFRWKEYLFITSNKKPNVSGVQDISLKGLSDEQGFLHAAAASRKAPQVVEQAYLEIINNEELAGEFTAVCDRCDAVMIEYLEIVKTEWLKFAEAFESGLQCLLQTTKEAEVEKALKQLKNCLHILRDSMGNVTHEQQTENIQHPKSWALDSLLCLLGDCLGRMEMIKWAFDMAKPSKGPYDLLRLRGDLMYIKGRYKQGIGELDENLARLTANDDAATSTLTGRPTVHQSLLHLCIVLLESQPSITAHRLRRQLDIMNWQPTNWEKTCNESDDLSDDNYLDIALTLEDLEVFEGIRLTGEMVKEQYTALMRELRRLAGDIAPGVPKSDDFSLAANVILICTCIGVHAVAPQLEDDFYARTDFENHAAELSRSPLYREKRISSEGAADELDRIILPLRPNRDPAPSPEIKDSDVSRLPLPERRLGKRLSDGDLSQQKRSKMSEASDFW
;
A
#
# COMPACT_ATOMS: atom_id res chain seq x y z
N MET A 1 -1.93 28.95 -6.71
CA MET A 1 -0.48 29.09 -6.49
C MET A 1 -0.07 27.93 -5.61
N ALA A 2 0.77 27.01 -6.12
CA ALA A 2 1.29 25.91 -5.30
C ALA A 2 2.17 26.49 -4.18
N ALA A 3 2.03 25.98 -2.96
CA ALA A 3 2.77 26.48 -1.81
C ALA A 3 4.23 26.00 -1.88
N THR A 4 5.18 26.92 -1.95
CA THR A 4 6.63 26.62 -1.96
C THR A 4 7.04 25.99 -0.63
N VAL A 5 7.80 24.90 -0.70
CA VAL A 5 8.35 24.18 0.45
C VAL A 5 9.75 24.70 0.76
N HIS A 6 10.04 24.96 2.03
CA HIS A 6 11.33 25.51 2.49
C HIS A 6 12.00 24.56 3.48
N VAL A 7 13.33 24.66 3.58
CA VAL A 7 14.14 23.91 4.55
C VAL A 7 14.54 24.82 5.70
N TYR A 8 14.04 24.49 6.89
CA TYR A 8 14.30 25.20 8.13
C TYR A 8 15.30 24.44 8.99
N ARG A 9 16.12 25.17 9.74
CA ARG A 9 17.02 24.63 10.76
C ARG A 9 16.78 25.28 12.11
N ILE A 10 16.86 24.47 13.15
CA ILE A 10 16.84 24.89 14.55
C ILE A 10 18.12 24.36 15.20
N HIS A 11 18.85 25.23 15.89
CA HIS A 11 19.97 24.85 16.75
C HIS A 11 19.47 24.63 18.17
N ASP A 12 19.89 23.53 18.78
CA ASP A 12 19.54 23.06 20.12
C ASP A 12 18.03 23.11 20.42
N PRO A 13 17.21 22.33 19.70
CA PRO A 13 15.77 22.34 19.89
C PRO A 13 15.42 21.80 21.28
N GLU A 14 14.57 22.53 22.02
CA GLU A 14 13.99 21.97 23.25
C GLU A 14 13.28 20.63 22.95
N PRO A 15 13.39 19.59 23.80
CA PRO A 15 12.73 18.30 23.58
C PRO A 15 11.20 18.40 23.39
N SER A 16 10.60 19.46 23.92
CA SER A 16 9.19 19.82 23.81
C SER A 16 8.76 20.26 22.40
N VAL A 17 9.70 20.62 21.53
CA VAL A 17 9.47 21.19 20.17
C VAL A 17 9.21 20.10 19.12
N ILE A 18 9.76 18.90 19.32
CA ILE A 18 9.72 17.80 18.33
C ILE A 18 8.28 17.33 18.00
N PRO A 19 7.31 17.34 18.95
CA PRO A 19 5.90 17.12 18.62
C PRO A 19 5.02 18.41 18.64
N ARG A 20 5.58 19.61 18.88
CA ARG A 20 4.83 20.87 19.04
C ARG A 20 5.23 21.96 18.03
N THR A 21 5.55 21.58 16.80
CA THR A 21 5.87 22.55 15.73
C THR A 21 4.67 23.39 15.27
N GLY A 22 3.47 23.20 15.85
CA GLY A 22 2.24 23.90 15.48
C GLY A 22 1.65 23.43 14.15
N LEU A 23 2.24 22.39 13.53
CA LEU A 23 1.64 21.66 12.43
C LEU A 23 0.58 20.74 13.03
N SER A 24 -0.69 20.86 12.60
CA SER A 24 -1.68 19.82 12.94
C SER A 24 -1.17 18.47 12.42
N PRO A 25 -1.57 17.33 13.01
CA PRO A 25 -1.20 16.01 12.49
C PRO A 25 -1.41 15.91 10.97
N GLN A 26 -2.45 16.58 10.45
CA GLN A 26 -2.82 16.64 9.02
C GLN A 26 -1.82 17.44 8.16
N TYR A 27 -1.02 18.35 8.74
CA TYR A 27 0.05 19.10 8.06
C TYR A 27 1.46 18.53 8.33
N ALA A 28 1.60 17.64 9.33
CA ALA A 28 2.82 16.90 9.57
C ALA A 28 3.02 15.75 8.54
N TYR A 29 1.93 15.28 7.91
CA TYR A 29 1.95 14.26 6.85
C TYR A 29 2.64 14.67 5.53
N GLY A 30 3.20 15.88 5.44
CA GLY A 30 4.03 16.34 4.32
C GLY A 30 5.34 17.02 4.74
N ALA A 31 5.74 16.90 6.00
CA ALA A 31 6.92 17.56 6.54
C ALA A 31 8.01 16.54 6.88
N HIS A 32 9.20 16.71 6.31
CA HIS A 32 10.38 15.92 6.67
C HIS A 32 11.07 16.55 7.88
N VAL A 33 11.27 15.77 8.93
CA VAL A 33 11.94 16.19 10.16
C VAL A 33 13.14 15.30 10.40
N PHE A 34 14.33 15.89 10.48
CA PHE A 34 15.58 15.16 10.63
C PHE A 34 16.46 15.80 11.70
N ARG A 35 16.94 15.00 12.65
CA ARG A 35 17.83 15.47 13.71
C ARG A 35 19.26 15.03 13.43
N TRP A 36 20.18 15.98 13.50
CA TRP A 36 21.61 15.76 13.40
C TRP A 36 22.33 16.46 14.54
N LYS A 37 22.82 15.69 15.53
CA LYS A 37 23.48 16.24 16.73
C LYS A 37 22.57 17.27 17.43
N GLU A 38 23.04 18.52 17.52
CA GLU A 38 22.33 19.66 18.13
C GLU A 38 21.37 20.34 17.13
N TYR A 39 21.34 19.93 15.87
CA TYR A 39 20.52 20.54 14.84
C TYR A 39 19.27 19.72 14.52
N LEU A 40 18.18 20.43 14.20
CA LEU A 40 16.94 19.86 13.68
C LEU A 40 16.61 20.55 12.36
N PHE A 41 16.51 19.73 11.31
CA PHE A 41 16.10 20.13 9.97
C PHE A 41 14.63 19.81 9.79
N ILE A 42 13.86 20.79 9.31
CA ILE A 42 12.42 20.67 9.09
C ILE A 42 12.12 21.19 7.68
N THR A 43 11.51 20.37 6.85
CA THR A 43 11.05 20.78 5.54
C THR A 43 9.55 21.02 5.58
N SER A 44 9.10 22.22 5.26
CA SER A 44 7.68 22.59 5.35
C SER A 44 7.34 23.80 4.46
N ASN A 45 6.06 23.91 4.08
CA ASN A 45 5.52 25.10 3.42
C ASN A 45 5.16 26.23 4.42
N LYS A 46 5.29 25.98 5.73
CA LYS A 46 5.08 26.96 6.78
C LYS A 46 6.29 27.04 7.67
N LYS A 47 6.72 28.26 7.98
CA LYS A 47 7.78 28.50 8.96
C LYS A 47 7.37 27.94 10.34
N PRO A 48 8.16 27.04 10.95
CA PRO A 48 7.90 26.55 12.29
C PRO A 48 7.79 27.71 13.30
N ASN A 49 6.77 27.68 14.15
CA ASN A 49 6.53 28.72 15.16
C ASN A 49 7.38 28.46 16.42
N VAL A 50 8.70 28.47 16.27
CA VAL A 50 9.66 28.28 17.37
C VAL A 50 10.82 29.28 17.26
N SER A 51 11.41 29.64 18.41
CA SER A 51 12.53 30.58 18.46
C SER A 51 13.79 29.96 17.86
N GLY A 52 14.62 30.78 17.22
CA GLY A 52 15.90 30.31 16.65
C GLY A 52 15.79 29.59 15.30
N VAL A 53 14.60 29.52 14.69
CA VAL A 53 14.41 28.97 13.34
C VAL A 53 15.11 29.83 12.30
N GLN A 54 15.99 29.20 11.54
CA GLN A 54 16.63 29.77 10.37
C GLN A 54 16.07 29.10 9.12
N ASP A 55 15.70 29.91 8.14
CA ASP A 55 15.33 29.45 6.81
C ASP A 55 16.60 29.34 5.97
N ILE A 56 17.04 28.11 5.73
CA ILE A 56 18.30 27.84 5.03
C ILE A 56 18.12 28.04 3.53
N SER A 57 16.90 27.89 3.02
CA SER A 57 16.57 28.17 1.61
C SER A 57 16.84 29.63 1.21
N LEU A 58 17.00 30.54 2.18
CA LEU A 58 17.15 31.99 1.93
C LEU A 58 18.46 32.62 2.45
N LYS A 59 19.17 31.97 3.38
CA LYS A 59 20.28 32.60 4.13
C LYS A 59 21.63 31.88 4.06
N GLY A 60 21.78 30.91 3.16
CA GLY A 60 23.01 30.15 2.98
C GLY A 60 23.26 29.13 4.10
N LEU A 61 24.07 28.11 3.78
CA LEU A 61 24.38 27.00 4.68
C LEU A 61 25.48 27.37 5.67
N SER A 62 25.32 26.97 6.95
CA SER A 62 26.39 27.10 7.96
C SER A 62 26.77 25.78 8.65
N ASP A 63 26.04 24.69 8.38
CA ASP A 63 26.37 23.32 8.77
C ASP A 63 26.10 22.42 7.55
N GLU A 64 27.07 22.36 6.65
CA GLU A 64 26.98 21.61 5.40
C GLU A 64 26.81 20.11 5.68
N GLN A 65 27.51 19.56 6.67
CA GLN A 65 27.47 18.13 6.94
C GLN A 65 26.10 17.69 7.47
N GLY A 66 25.55 18.38 8.48
CA GLY A 66 24.21 18.04 9.00
C GLY A 66 23.11 18.18 7.95
N PHE A 67 23.22 19.21 7.10
CA PHE A 67 22.31 19.43 5.99
C PHE A 67 22.39 18.31 4.95
N LEU A 68 23.59 17.89 4.52
CA LEU A 68 23.76 16.83 3.53
C LEU A 68 23.22 15.49 4.03
N HIS A 69 23.36 15.18 5.32
CA HIS A 69 22.74 13.99 5.92
C HIS A 69 21.21 14.08 5.95
N ALA A 70 20.65 15.26 6.26
CA ALA A 70 19.21 15.49 6.18
C ALA A 70 18.68 15.38 4.74
N ALA A 71 19.41 15.91 3.76
CA ALA A 71 19.10 15.78 2.35
C ALA A 71 19.14 14.31 1.90
N ALA A 72 20.15 13.55 2.34
CA ALA A 72 20.25 12.12 2.02
C ALA A 72 19.06 11.33 2.58
N ALA A 73 18.59 11.67 3.78
CA ALA A 73 17.37 11.13 4.38
C ALA A 73 16.11 11.50 3.60
N SER A 74 16.08 12.70 3.01
CA SER A 74 14.95 13.17 2.22
C SER A 74 14.75 12.46 0.87
N ARG A 75 15.72 11.66 0.39
CA ARG A 75 15.60 10.95 -0.91
C ARG A 75 14.36 10.03 -1.01
N LYS A 76 13.69 9.71 0.10
CA LYS A 76 12.45 8.91 0.14
C LYS A 76 11.25 9.67 0.71
N ALA A 77 11.42 10.95 1.02
CA ALA A 77 10.32 11.85 1.35
C ALA A 77 9.51 12.20 0.09
N PRO A 78 8.34 12.83 0.24
CA PRO A 78 7.75 13.70 -0.78
C PRO A 78 8.77 14.34 -1.74
N GLN A 79 8.52 14.28 -3.05
CA GLN A 79 9.33 14.92 -4.08
C GLN A 79 9.46 16.43 -3.83
N VAL A 80 8.41 17.08 -3.33
CA VAL A 80 8.46 18.51 -2.96
C VAL A 80 9.45 18.79 -1.83
N VAL A 81 9.69 17.81 -0.96
CA VAL A 81 10.71 17.88 0.10
C VAL A 81 12.09 17.63 -0.49
N GLU A 82 12.26 16.56 -1.28
CA GLU A 82 13.53 16.21 -1.91
C GLU A 82 14.03 17.37 -2.80
N GLN A 83 13.14 17.95 -3.60
CA GLN A 83 13.43 19.13 -4.44
C GLN A 83 13.88 20.33 -3.61
N ALA A 84 13.26 20.59 -2.47
CA ALA A 84 13.67 21.70 -1.60
C ALA A 84 15.11 21.54 -1.09
N TYR A 85 15.58 20.31 -0.84
CA TYR A 85 16.99 20.05 -0.54
C TYR A 85 17.88 20.17 -1.77
N LEU A 86 17.47 19.59 -2.91
CA LEU A 86 18.24 19.63 -4.16
C LEU A 86 18.44 21.05 -4.71
N GLU A 87 17.45 21.92 -4.57
CA GLU A 87 17.57 23.34 -4.96
C GLU A 87 18.70 24.03 -4.18
N ILE A 88 18.78 23.79 -2.87
CA ILE A 88 19.85 24.34 -2.04
C ILE A 88 21.20 23.70 -2.42
N ILE A 89 21.25 22.37 -2.61
CA ILE A 89 22.47 21.66 -3.04
C ILE A 89 23.01 22.23 -4.35
N ASN A 90 22.14 22.49 -5.32
CA ASN A 90 22.53 23.05 -6.61
C ASN A 90 22.98 24.51 -6.50
N ASN A 91 22.28 25.33 -5.71
CA ASN A 91 22.63 26.74 -5.52
C ASN A 91 23.96 26.93 -4.77
N GLU A 92 24.29 26.00 -3.86
CA GLU A 92 25.50 26.04 -3.03
C GLU A 92 26.62 25.14 -3.60
N GLU A 93 26.44 24.58 -4.81
CA GLU A 93 27.41 23.74 -5.53
C GLU A 93 27.86 22.45 -4.79
N LEU A 94 27.02 21.89 -3.91
CA LEU A 94 27.35 20.75 -3.02
C LEU A 94 27.04 19.36 -3.60
N ALA A 95 26.87 19.24 -4.92
CA ALA A 95 26.41 18.00 -5.55
C ALA A 95 27.38 16.82 -5.34
N GLY A 96 28.69 17.08 -5.36
CA GLY A 96 29.71 16.05 -5.16
C GLY A 96 29.73 15.51 -3.73
N GLU A 97 29.66 16.40 -2.74
CA GLU A 97 29.61 16.08 -1.32
C GLU A 97 28.31 15.35 -0.96
N PHE A 98 27.20 15.75 -1.58
CA PHE A 98 25.91 15.07 -1.42
C PHE A 98 25.96 13.62 -1.91
N THR A 99 26.49 13.37 -3.11
CA THR A 99 26.67 12.02 -3.64
C THR A 99 27.56 11.19 -2.71
N ALA A 100 28.70 11.74 -2.27
CA ALA A 100 29.60 11.04 -1.36
C ALA A 100 28.94 10.70 0.00
N VAL A 101 28.07 11.57 0.53
CA VAL A 101 27.28 11.28 1.74
C VAL A 101 26.27 10.16 1.47
N CYS A 102 25.58 10.20 0.33
CA CYS A 102 24.63 9.16 -0.07
C CYS A 102 25.30 7.78 -0.19
N ASP A 103 26.44 7.70 -0.89
CA ASP A 103 27.17 6.45 -1.10
C ASP A 103 27.63 5.84 0.23
N ARG A 104 28.14 6.68 1.15
CA ARG A 104 28.51 6.23 2.49
C ARG A 104 27.30 5.72 3.27
N CYS A 105 26.18 6.43 3.20
CA CYS A 105 24.96 6.00 3.88
C CYS A 105 24.45 4.67 3.32
N ASP A 106 24.55 4.47 2.01
CA ASP A 106 24.09 3.27 1.33
C ASP A 106 24.99 2.07 1.64
N ALA A 107 26.32 2.27 1.68
CA ALA A 107 27.28 1.24 2.07
C ALA A 107 27.03 0.72 3.50
N VAL A 108 26.85 1.63 4.47
CA VAL A 108 26.56 1.25 5.86
C VAL A 108 25.22 0.52 5.97
N MET A 109 24.20 0.96 5.24
CA MET A 109 22.90 0.29 5.22
C MET A 109 22.97 -1.10 4.58
N ILE A 110 23.77 -1.28 3.52
CA ILE A 110 24.00 -2.60 2.93
C ILE A 110 24.62 -3.54 3.96
N GLU A 111 25.68 -3.10 4.66
CA GLU A 111 26.33 -3.90 5.71
C GLU A 111 25.34 -4.33 6.80
N TYR A 112 24.51 -3.41 7.28
CA TYR A 112 23.47 -3.72 8.27
C TYR A 112 22.43 -4.71 7.75
N LEU A 113 21.92 -4.51 6.53
CA LEU A 113 20.94 -5.41 5.94
C LEU A 113 21.53 -6.81 5.69
N GLU A 114 22.82 -6.92 5.36
CA GLU A 114 23.52 -8.20 5.23
C GLU A 114 23.65 -8.94 6.58
N ILE A 115 23.95 -8.21 7.66
CA ILE A 115 23.96 -8.77 9.03
C ILE A 115 22.56 -9.29 9.39
N VAL A 116 21.53 -8.48 9.20
CA VAL A 116 20.14 -8.87 9.50
C VAL A 116 19.72 -10.06 8.64
N LYS A 117 20.04 -10.06 7.35
CA LYS A 117 19.75 -11.18 6.43
C LYS A 117 20.42 -12.48 6.87
N THR A 118 21.66 -12.41 7.33
CA THR A 118 22.39 -13.58 7.84
C THR A 118 21.66 -14.20 9.03
N GLU A 119 21.22 -13.39 10.00
CA GLU A 119 20.45 -13.88 11.15
C GLU A 119 19.06 -14.39 10.76
N TRP A 120 18.42 -13.75 9.78
CA TRP A 120 17.12 -14.17 9.27
C TRP A 120 17.20 -15.54 8.58
N LEU A 121 18.27 -15.79 7.82
CA LEU A 121 18.54 -17.08 7.18
C LEU A 121 18.82 -18.18 8.21
N LYS A 122 19.58 -17.89 9.28
CA LYS A 122 19.78 -18.82 10.41
C LYS A 122 18.46 -19.19 11.06
N PHE A 123 17.57 -18.22 11.27
CA PHE A 123 16.23 -18.49 11.76
C PHE A 123 15.43 -19.38 10.79
N ALA A 124 15.46 -19.10 9.50
CA ALA A 124 14.74 -19.90 8.49
C ALA A 124 15.21 -21.37 8.49
N GLU A 125 16.51 -21.62 8.58
CA GLU A 125 17.07 -22.98 8.66
C GLU A 125 16.65 -23.70 9.95
N ALA A 126 16.74 -23.02 11.09
CA ALA A 126 16.27 -23.54 12.37
C ALA A 126 14.76 -23.82 12.35
N PHE A 127 13.99 -22.96 11.68
CA PHE A 127 12.55 -23.10 11.53
C PHE A 127 12.16 -24.33 10.72
N GLU A 128 12.77 -24.55 9.54
CA GLU A 128 12.46 -25.71 8.72
C GLU A 128 12.84 -27.02 9.45
N SER A 129 14.00 -27.04 10.12
CA SER A 129 14.44 -28.18 10.94
C SER A 129 13.51 -28.44 12.13
N GLY A 130 13.11 -27.37 12.84
CA GLY A 130 12.18 -27.43 13.96
C GLY A 130 10.78 -27.87 13.53
N LEU A 131 10.27 -27.34 12.41
CA LEU A 131 8.99 -27.73 11.83
C LEU A 131 8.98 -29.21 11.46
N GLN A 132 10.04 -29.72 10.83
CA GLN A 132 10.13 -31.14 10.49
C GLN A 132 10.10 -32.02 11.74
N CYS A 133 10.84 -31.64 12.79
CA CYS A 133 10.80 -32.34 14.08
C CYS A 133 9.38 -32.33 14.69
N LEU A 134 8.72 -31.17 14.72
CA LEU A 134 7.37 -30.99 15.24
C LEU A 134 6.31 -31.79 14.50
N LEU A 135 6.47 -31.98 13.19
CA LEU A 135 5.55 -32.78 12.36
C LEU A 135 5.73 -34.30 12.56
N GLN A 136 6.90 -34.75 13.04
CA GLN A 136 7.24 -36.18 13.14
C GLN A 136 7.17 -36.72 14.57
N THR A 137 7.22 -35.85 15.58
CA THR A 137 7.23 -36.28 16.98
C THR A 137 5.86 -36.18 17.65
N THR A 138 5.56 -37.15 18.50
CA THR A 138 4.44 -37.11 19.44
C THR A 138 4.92 -36.95 20.89
N LYS A 139 6.24 -36.81 21.11
CA LYS A 139 6.83 -36.71 22.44
C LYS A 139 6.88 -35.25 22.89
N GLU A 140 6.22 -34.97 24.00
CA GLU A 140 6.14 -33.63 24.59
C GLU A 140 7.51 -32.96 24.77
N ALA A 141 8.50 -33.68 25.30
CA ALA A 141 9.84 -33.13 25.53
C ALA A 141 10.56 -32.70 24.24
N GLU A 142 10.31 -33.38 23.13
CA GLU A 142 10.89 -33.02 21.83
C GLU A 142 10.20 -31.78 21.25
N VAL A 143 8.87 -31.68 21.39
CA VAL A 143 8.10 -30.48 21.01
C VAL A 143 8.56 -29.26 21.81
N GLU A 144 8.69 -29.39 23.13
CA GLU A 144 9.13 -28.30 24.00
C GLU A 144 10.53 -27.81 23.62
N LYS A 145 11.45 -28.74 23.35
CA LYS A 145 12.82 -28.42 22.93
C LYS A 145 12.82 -27.65 21.61
N ALA A 146 12.05 -28.11 20.62
CA ALA A 146 11.95 -27.45 19.32
C ALA A 146 11.37 -26.03 19.45
N LEU A 147 10.26 -25.86 20.16
CA LEU A 147 9.66 -24.55 20.39
C LEU A 147 10.61 -23.59 21.12
N LYS A 148 11.35 -24.08 22.13
CA LYS A 148 12.34 -23.28 22.85
C LYS A 148 13.49 -22.84 21.93
N GLN A 149 13.97 -23.71 21.04
CA GLN A 149 15.00 -23.38 20.07
C GLN A 149 14.53 -22.30 19.08
N LEU A 150 13.33 -22.45 18.51
CA LEU A 150 12.76 -21.46 17.58
C LEU A 150 12.58 -20.09 18.24
N LYS A 151 12.06 -20.07 19.47
CA LYS A 151 11.92 -18.83 20.25
C LYS A 151 13.27 -18.16 20.49
N ASN A 152 14.30 -18.93 20.84
CA ASN A 152 15.64 -18.39 21.04
C ASN A 152 16.21 -17.76 19.75
N CYS A 153 16.03 -18.42 18.60
CA CYS A 153 16.47 -17.85 17.31
C CYS A 153 15.76 -16.54 16.97
N LEU A 154 14.45 -16.44 17.24
CA LEU A 154 13.71 -15.17 17.06
C LEU A 154 14.21 -14.07 18.00
N HIS A 155 14.58 -14.41 19.24
CA HIS A 155 15.18 -13.43 20.15
C HIS A 155 16.56 -12.97 19.69
N ILE A 156 17.40 -13.88 19.20
CA ILE A 156 18.70 -13.51 18.61
C ILE A 156 18.50 -12.55 17.43
N LEU A 157 17.58 -12.87 16.52
CA LEU A 157 17.25 -12.00 15.39
C LEU A 157 16.77 -10.61 15.85
N ARG A 158 15.89 -10.56 16.86
CA ARG A 158 15.45 -9.32 17.49
C ARG A 158 16.60 -8.52 18.09
N ASP A 159 17.47 -9.18 18.82
CA ASP A 159 18.58 -8.52 19.51
C ASP A 159 19.59 -7.99 18.47
N SER A 160 19.86 -8.73 17.39
CA SER A 160 20.69 -8.26 16.27
C SER A 160 20.08 -7.05 15.57
N MET A 161 18.78 -7.08 15.26
CA MET A 161 18.08 -5.91 14.69
C MET A 161 18.05 -4.72 15.66
N GLY A 162 17.87 -5.00 16.96
CA GLY A 162 17.90 -4.00 18.02
C GLY A 162 19.27 -3.35 18.17
N ASN A 163 20.35 -4.12 18.05
CA ASN A 163 21.73 -3.61 18.08
C ASN A 163 22.01 -2.70 16.88
N VAL A 164 21.60 -3.10 15.67
CA VAL A 164 21.68 -2.26 14.46
C VAL A 164 20.91 -0.95 14.65
N THR A 165 19.69 -1.03 15.19
CA THR A 165 18.86 0.16 15.45
C THR A 165 19.48 1.06 16.54
N HIS A 166 20.13 0.46 17.54
CA HIS A 166 20.79 1.18 18.61
C HIS A 166 22.08 1.86 18.13
N GLU A 167 22.90 1.19 17.32
CA GLU A 167 24.09 1.74 16.66
C GLU A 167 23.72 2.93 15.77
N GLN A 168 22.63 2.83 14.99
CA GLN A 168 22.10 3.97 14.25
C GLN A 168 21.76 5.16 15.18
N GLN A 169 21.16 4.89 16.35
CA GLN A 169 20.79 5.95 17.29
C GLN A 169 21.96 6.56 18.05
N THR A 170 22.96 5.75 18.47
CA THR A 170 24.09 6.20 19.29
C THR A 170 25.17 6.92 18.49
N GLU A 171 25.33 6.60 17.20
CA GLU A 171 26.20 7.36 16.30
C GLU A 171 25.59 8.70 15.88
N ASN A 172 24.38 9.04 16.36
CA ASN A 172 23.63 10.25 15.99
C ASN A 172 23.36 10.35 14.47
N ILE A 173 23.52 9.24 13.76
CA ILE A 173 23.16 9.08 12.36
C ILE A 173 21.73 8.54 12.41
N GLN A 174 20.72 9.42 12.48
CA GLN A 174 19.41 9.02 11.97
C GLN A 174 19.65 8.59 10.52
N HIS A 175 19.76 7.28 10.31
CA HIS A 175 20.17 6.79 9.01
C HIS A 175 19.03 7.14 8.04
N PRO A 176 19.36 7.69 6.86
CA PRO A 176 18.41 7.99 5.79
C PRO A 176 17.41 6.87 5.42
N LYS A 177 17.64 5.64 5.89
CA LYS A 177 16.96 4.43 5.47
C LYS A 177 16.49 3.54 6.63
N SER A 178 16.08 4.12 7.77
CA SER A 178 15.47 3.36 8.87
C SER A 178 14.23 2.56 8.44
N TRP A 179 13.51 3.03 7.42
CA TRP A 179 12.35 2.36 6.82
C TRP A 179 12.63 0.93 6.33
N ALA A 180 13.86 0.64 5.89
CA ALA A 180 14.22 -0.71 5.41
C ALA A 180 14.17 -1.73 6.56
N LEU A 181 14.31 -1.27 7.80
CA LEU A 181 14.20 -2.07 9.01
C LEU A 181 12.79 -2.05 9.60
N ASP A 182 12.00 -1.00 9.41
CA ASP A 182 10.66 -0.88 10.02
C ASP A 182 9.71 -2.00 9.59
N SER A 183 9.63 -2.31 8.28
CA SER A 183 8.81 -3.43 7.79
C SER A 183 9.30 -4.77 8.34
N LEU A 184 10.62 -4.96 8.41
CA LEU A 184 11.24 -6.16 8.97
C LEU A 184 10.96 -6.30 10.49
N LEU A 185 10.94 -5.18 11.23
CA LEU A 185 10.60 -5.16 12.65
C LEU A 185 9.13 -5.55 12.87
N CYS A 186 8.21 -5.11 12.00
CA CYS A 186 6.82 -5.54 12.02
C CYS A 186 6.69 -7.05 11.75
N LEU A 187 7.39 -7.57 10.74
CA LEU A 187 7.40 -9.00 10.40
C LEU A 187 7.97 -9.85 11.54
N LEU A 188 9.03 -9.38 12.18
CA LEU A 188 9.63 -10.03 13.33
C LEU A 188 8.69 -10.00 14.54
N GLY A 189 8.03 -8.86 14.80
CA GLY A 189 7.04 -8.70 15.85
C GLY A 189 5.90 -9.71 15.73
N ASP A 190 5.39 -9.92 14.52
CA ASP A 190 4.39 -10.95 14.23
C ASP A 190 4.90 -12.36 14.53
N CYS A 191 6.12 -12.70 14.09
CA CYS A 191 6.72 -14.00 14.34
C CYS A 191 6.90 -14.26 15.84
N LEU A 192 7.40 -13.28 16.59
CA LEU A 192 7.55 -13.34 18.04
C LEU A 192 6.19 -13.50 18.74
N GLY A 193 5.21 -12.66 18.41
CA GLY A 193 3.88 -12.70 19.01
C GLY A 193 3.21 -14.06 18.82
N ARG A 194 3.28 -14.62 17.61
CA ARG A 194 2.73 -15.96 17.36
C ARG A 194 3.51 -17.08 18.03
N MET A 195 4.83 -16.98 18.11
CA MET A 195 5.63 -17.96 18.85
C MET A 195 5.28 -17.97 20.35
N GLU A 196 5.01 -16.81 20.95
CA GLU A 196 4.53 -16.73 22.34
C GLU A 196 3.15 -17.39 22.51
N MET A 197 2.23 -17.15 21.57
CA MET A 197 0.92 -17.80 21.59
C MET A 197 1.02 -19.33 21.47
N ILE A 198 1.87 -19.83 20.57
CA ILE A 198 2.12 -21.27 20.40
C ILE A 198 2.65 -21.86 21.71
N LYS A 199 3.66 -21.22 22.31
CA LYS A 199 4.26 -21.68 23.55
C LYS A 199 3.26 -21.66 24.72
N TRP A 200 2.49 -20.58 24.84
CA TRP A 200 1.45 -20.47 25.86
C TRP A 200 0.38 -21.56 25.71
N ALA A 201 -0.12 -21.79 24.49
CA ALA A 201 -1.08 -22.85 24.22
C ALA A 201 -0.50 -24.23 24.57
N PHE A 202 0.81 -24.42 24.35
CA PHE A 202 1.52 -25.62 24.76
C PHE A 202 1.58 -25.78 26.28
N ASP A 203 2.09 -24.79 26.99
CA ASP A 203 2.16 -24.86 28.45
C ASP A 203 0.77 -25.05 29.12
N MET A 204 -0.31 -24.51 28.52
CA MET A 204 -1.69 -24.71 28.99
C MET A 204 -2.28 -26.09 28.68
N ALA A 205 -1.82 -26.77 27.64
CA ALA A 205 -2.29 -28.10 27.28
C ALA A 205 -1.64 -29.20 28.13
N LYS A 206 -0.40 -29.00 28.62
CA LYS A 206 0.33 -29.97 29.48
C LYS A 206 -0.49 -30.53 30.66
N PRO A 207 -1.17 -29.70 31.48
CA PRO A 207 -1.91 -30.19 32.65
C PRO A 207 -3.19 -30.95 32.28
N SER A 208 -3.78 -30.61 31.12
CA SER A 208 -5.09 -31.13 30.70
C SER A 208 -5.03 -32.56 30.16
N LYS A 209 -3.84 -33.08 29.82
CA LYS A 209 -3.62 -34.36 29.09
C LYS A 209 -4.44 -34.50 27.81
N GLY A 210 -5.07 -33.42 27.34
CA GLY A 210 -5.84 -33.39 26.11
C GLY A 210 -4.91 -33.44 24.91
N PRO A 211 -5.33 -34.03 23.78
CA PRO A 211 -4.58 -33.92 22.55
C PRO A 211 -4.39 -32.44 22.23
N TYR A 212 -3.15 -32.06 21.97
CA TYR A 212 -2.86 -30.78 21.34
C TYR A 212 -3.69 -30.67 20.07
N ASP A 213 -4.31 -29.52 19.85
CA ASP A 213 -4.94 -29.23 18.56
C ASP A 213 -3.84 -28.99 17.53
N LEU A 214 -3.26 -30.09 17.04
CA LEU A 214 -2.14 -30.15 16.09
C LEU A 214 -2.48 -29.39 14.80
N LEU A 215 -3.77 -29.26 14.46
CA LEU A 215 -4.24 -28.47 13.33
C LEU A 215 -4.01 -26.97 13.57
N ARG A 216 -4.30 -26.47 14.78
CA ARG A 216 -4.05 -25.07 15.15
C ARG A 216 -2.55 -24.76 15.19
N LEU A 217 -1.76 -25.64 15.81
CA LEU A 217 -0.29 -25.51 15.85
C LEU A 217 0.31 -25.46 14.43
N ARG A 218 -0.15 -26.35 13.54
CA ARG A 218 0.27 -26.37 12.14
C ARG A 218 -0.08 -25.08 11.41
N GLY A 219 -1.28 -24.55 11.63
CA GLY A 219 -1.71 -23.27 11.05
C GLY A 219 -0.81 -22.10 11.46
N ASP A 220 -0.54 -21.98 12.76
CA ASP A 220 0.31 -20.91 13.29
C ASP A 220 1.77 -21.04 12.83
N LEU A 221 2.31 -22.26 12.76
CA LEU A 221 3.64 -22.49 12.19
C LEU A 221 3.70 -22.15 10.68
N MET A 222 2.67 -22.51 9.90
CA MET A 222 2.62 -22.14 8.48
C MET A 222 2.50 -20.63 8.28
N TYR A 223 1.84 -19.91 9.20
CA TYR A 223 1.83 -18.46 9.18
C TYR A 223 3.24 -17.88 9.42
N ILE A 224 3.93 -18.34 10.47
CA ILE A 224 5.31 -17.91 10.76
C ILE A 224 6.20 -18.20 9.54
N LYS A 225 5.98 -19.34 8.87
CA LYS A 225 6.65 -19.70 7.62
C LYS A 225 6.45 -18.69 6.50
N GLY A 226 5.24 -18.21 6.32
CA GLY A 226 4.94 -17.15 5.36
C GLY A 226 5.67 -15.84 5.69
N ARG A 227 5.65 -15.42 6.96
CA ARG A 227 6.22 -14.13 7.38
C ARG A 227 7.73 -14.08 7.30
N TYR A 228 8.45 -15.13 7.71
CA TYR A 228 9.91 -15.08 7.59
C TYR A 228 10.36 -15.13 6.13
N LYS A 229 9.65 -15.88 5.26
CA LYS A 229 9.95 -15.88 3.82
C LYS A 229 9.72 -14.50 3.20
N GLN A 230 8.65 -13.83 3.60
CA GLN A 230 8.40 -12.44 3.21
C GLN A 230 9.56 -11.53 3.65
N GLY A 231 10.03 -11.65 4.89
CA GLY A 231 11.16 -10.85 5.38
C GLY A 231 12.46 -11.07 4.59
N ILE A 232 12.75 -12.31 4.19
CA ILE A 232 13.90 -12.59 3.30
C ILE A 232 13.71 -11.92 1.94
N GLY A 233 12.52 -11.99 1.36
CA GLY A 233 12.22 -11.33 0.09
C GLY A 233 12.38 -9.81 0.18
N GLU A 234 11.88 -9.18 1.24
CA GLU A 234 12.03 -7.74 1.48
C GLU A 234 13.50 -7.35 1.68
N LEU A 235 14.29 -8.18 2.37
CA LEU A 235 15.74 -8.00 2.51
C LEU A 235 16.46 -8.08 1.16
N ASP A 236 16.14 -9.07 0.32
CA ASP A 236 16.71 -9.22 -1.01
C ASP A 236 16.38 -8.04 -1.92
N GLU A 237 15.12 -7.57 -1.89
CA GLU A 237 14.68 -6.39 -2.63
C GLU A 237 15.37 -5.12 -2.13
N ASN A 238 15.50 -4.94 -0.81
CA ASN A 238 16.20 -3.80 -0.23
C ASN A 238 17.68 -3.77 -0.62
N LEU A 239 18.37 -4.91 -0.50
CA LEU A 239 19.77 -5.03 -0.90
C LEU A 239 19.94 -4.78 -2.40
N ALA A 240 19.13 -5.41 -3.25
CA ALA A 240 19.19 -5.19 -4.70
C ALA A 240 18.98 -3.71 -5.07
N ARG A 241 18.05 -3.02 -4.39
CA ARG A 241 17.82 -1.58 -4.59
C ARG A 241 18.98 -0.69 -4.16
N LEU A 242 19.76 -1.11 -3.17
CA LEU A 242 20.92 -0.37 -2.69
C LEU A 242 22.19 -0.66 -3.51
N THR A 243 22.33 -1.88 -4.01
CA THR A 243 23.50 -2.32 -4.77
C THR A 243 23.38 -2.02 -6.27
N ALA A 244 22.17 -1.85 -6.79
CA ALA A 244 21.99 -1.29 -8.12
C ALA A 244 22.47 0.17 -8.11
N ASN A 245 23.70 0.40 -8.57
CA ASN A 245 24.29 1.74 -8.72
C ASN A 245 23.24 2.72 -9.27
N ASP A 246 22.96 3.78 -8.50
CA ASP A 246 22.03 4.88 -8.82
C ASP A 246 22.48 5.70 -10.07
N ASP A 247 23.48 5.25 -10.84
CA ASP A 247 23.95 5.90 -12.07
C ASP A 247 22.90 5.89 -13.22
N ALA A 248 21.81 5.15 -13.07
CA ALA A 248 20.70 5.12 -14.04
C ALA A 248 19.34 5.59 -13.49
N ALA A 249 19.24 5.97 -12.21
CA ALA A 249 17.97 6.34 -11.58
C ALA A 249 17.63 7.84 -11.72
N THR A 250 17.90 8.45 -12.87
CA THR A 250 17.29 9.75 -13.24
C THR A 250 15.87 9.59 -13.82
N SER A 251 15.39 8.36 -14.01
CA SER A 251 14.00 8.10 -14.43
C SER A 251 13.07 8.10 -13.21
N THR A 252 12.77 9.30 -12.72
CA THR A 252 11.52 9.56 -11.99
C THR A 252 10.32 9.19 -12.88
N LEU A 253 9.12 9.03 -12.31
CA LEU A 253 7.84 8.86 -13.02
C LEU A 253 7.45 10.14 -13.81
N THR A 254 8.34 10.60 -14.69
CA THR A 254 8.21 11.78 -15.53
C THR A 254 7.82 11.42 -16.96
N GLY A 255 7.93 10.14 -17.33
CA GLY A 255 7.40 9.60 -18.58
C GLY A 255 5.88 9.44 -18.55
N ARG A 256 5.24 9.40 -19.73
CA ARG A 256 3.82 9.04 -19.85
C ARG A 256 3.61 7.60 -19.34
N PRO A 257 2.58 7.32 -18.54
CA PRO A 257 2.26 5.96 -18.14
C PRO A 257 1.90 5.15 -19.38
N THR A 258 2.40 3.92 -19.48
CA THR A 258 1.94 2.97 -20.49
C THR A 258 0.50 2.53 -20.18
N VAL A 259 -0.17 1.91 -21.16
CA VAL A 259 -1.51 1.33 -20.94
C VAL A 259 -1.47 0.30 -19.81
N HIS A 260 -0.46 -0.58 -19.80
CA HIS A 260 -0.33 -1.61 -18.76
C HIS A 260 -0.08 -1.02 -17.37
N GLN A 261 0.73 0.04 -17.28
CA GLN A 261 0.93 0.78 -16.02
C GLN A 261 -0.39 1.41 -15.56
N SER A 262 -1.14 2.01 -16.48
CA SER A 262 -2.45 2.58 -16.19
C SER A 262 -3.43 1.53 -15.64
N LEU A 263 -3.52 0.37 -16.31
CA LEU A 263 -4.37 -0.74 -15.88
C LEU A 263 -3.95 -1.29 -14.51
N LEU A 264 -2.65 -1.42 -14.25
CA LEU A 264 -2.17 -1.87 -12.95
C LEU A 264 -2.59 -0.92 -11.82
N HIS A 265 -2.45 0.39 -12.01
CA HIS A 265 -2.93 1.37 -11.03
C HIS A 265 -4.42 1.19 -10.71
N LEU A 266 -5.25 1.05 -11.75
CA LEU A 266 -6.70 0.84 -11.59
C LEU A 266 -7.03 -0.47 -10.89
N CYS A 267 -6.31 -1.55 -11.20
CA CYS A 267 -6.47 -2.84 -10.54
C CYS A 267 -6.12 -2.76 -9.05
N ILE A 268 -5.04 -2.06 -8.68
CA ILE A 268 -4.66 -1.89 -7.27
C ILE A 268 -5.76 -1.12 -6.53
N VAL A 269 -6.25 0.00 -7.09
CA VAL A 269 -7.35 0.79 -6.52
C VAL A 269 -8.60 -0.07 -6.32
N LEU A 270 -8.97 -0.88 -7.33
CA LEU A 270 -10.12 -1.76 -7.21
C LEU A 270 -9.93 -2.84 -6.12
N LEU A 271 -8.74 -3.44 -6.04
CA LEU A 271 -8.43 -4.46 -5.03
C LEU A 271 -8.39 -3.88 -3.62
N GLU A 272 -7.91 -2.65 -3.44
CA GLU A 272 -7.91 -1.93 -2.15
C GLU A 272 -9.31 -1.52 -1.70
N SER A 273 -10.23 -1.32 -2.63
CA SER A 273 -11.64 -1.06 -2.30
C SER A 273 -12.39 -2.29 -1.75
N GLN A 274 -11.79 -3.48 -1.80
CA GLN A 274 -12.40 -4.70 -1.25
C GLN A 274 -12.11 -4.83 0.26
N PRO A 275 -12.99 -5.51 1.03
CA PRO A 275 -12.66 -5.94 2.38
C PRO A 275 -11.33 -6.71 2.43
N SER A 276 -10.49 -6.43 3.43
CA SER A 276 -9.08 -6.86 3.50
C SER A 276 -8.82 -8.35 3.25
N ILE A 277 -9.72 -9.23 3.71
CA ILE A 277 -9.62 -10.69 3.49
C ILE A 277 -9.83 -11.03 2.00
N THR A 278 -10.81 -10.39 1.36
CA THR A 278 -11.14 -10.58 -0.06
C THR A 278 -10.04 -10.00 -0.94
N ALA A 279 -9.54 -8.80 -0.61
CA ALA A 279 -8.40 -8.17 -1.27
C ALA A 279 -7.17 -9.09 -1.25
N HIS A 280 -6.80 -9.62 -0.09
CA HIS A 280 -5.64 -10.50 0.05
C HIS A 280 -5.78 -11.82 -0.75
N ARG A 281 -6.99 -12.39 -0.78
CA ARG A 281 -7.26 -13.61 -1.54
C ARG A 281 -7.21 -13.38 -3.04
N LEU A 282 -7.84 -12.32 -3.54
CA LEU A 282 -7.83 -11.96 -4.96
C LEU A 282 -6.41 -11.63 -5.44
N ARG A 283 -5.63 -10.89 -4.64
CA ARG A 283 -4.20 -10.62 -4.92
C ARG A 283 -3.40 -11.91 -5.12
N ARG A 284 -3.60 -12.91 -4.25
CA ARG A 284 -2.93 -14.22 -4.37
C ARG A 284 -3.42 -15.06 -5.55
N GLN A 285 -4.69 -14.96 -5.92
CA GLN A 285 -5.27 -15.79 -6.97
C GLN A 285 -4.96 -15.26 -8.37
N LEU A 286 -5.01 -13.94 -8.55
CA LEU A 286 -4.83 -13.31 -9.85
C LEU A 286 -3.34 -13.03 -10.16
N ASP A 287 -2.51 -12.92 -9.11
CA ASP A 287 -1.05 -12.70 -9.21
C ASP A 287 -0.67 -11.48 -10.08
N ILE A 288 -1.57 -10.51 -10.21
CA ILE A 288 -1.47 -9.35 -11.11
C ILE A 288 -0.19 -8.55 -10.85
N MET A 289 0.25 -8.48 -9.60
CA MET A 289 1.46 -7.77 -9.21
C MET A 289 2.72 -8.36 -9.85
N ASN A 290 2.71 -9.66 -10.20
CA ASN A 290 3.86 -10.37 -10.79
C ASN A 290 3.75 -10.55 -12.31
N TRP A 291 2.67 -10.05 -12.93
CA TRP A 291 2.47 -10.15 -14.37
C TRP A 291 3.61 -9.45 -15.13
N GLN A 292 4.19 -10.18 -16.09
CA GLN A 292 5.19 -9.64 -17.01
C GLN A 292 4.49 -8.78 -18.08
N PRO A 293 5.21 -7.88 -18.78
CA PRO A 293 4.65 -7.10 -19.89
C PRO A 293 3.89 -7.95 -20.92
N THR A 294 4.35 -9.18 -21.20
CA THR A 294 3.69 -10.12 -22.12
C THR A 294 2.37 -10.67 -21.59
N ASN A 295 2.20 -10.79 -20.26
CA ASN A 295 0.91 -11.14 -19.66
C ASN A 295 -0.10 -10.03 -19.88
N TRP A 296 0.30 -8.78 -19.61
CA TRP A 296 -0.56 -7.60 -19.82
C TRP A 296 -0.97 -7.45 -21.27
N GLU A 297 -0.03 -7.60 -22.21
CA GLU A 297 -0.31 -7.55 -23.65
C GLU A 297 -1.32 -8.63 -24.06
N LYS A 298 -1.11 -9.87 -23.61
CA LYS A 298 -2.04 -10.98 -23.88
C LYS A 298 -3.44 -10.66 -23.35
N THR A 299 -3.56 -10.21 -22.10
CA THR A 299 -4.85 -9.89 -21.48
C THR A 299 -5.53 -8.71 -22.19
N CYS A 300 -4.77 -7.68 -22.60
CA CYS A 300 -5.33 -6.56 -23.37
C CYS A 300 -5.90 -7.03 -24.71
N ASN A 301 -5.17 -7.89 -25.44
CA ASN A 301 -5.65 -8.45 -26.70
C ASN A 301 -6.92 -9.30 -26.49
N GLU A 302 -6.93 -10.15 -25.45
CA GLU A 302 -8.12 -10.95 -25.10
C GLU A 302 -9.33 -10.06 -24.74
N SER A 303 -9.09 -8.92 -24.07
CA SER A 303 -10.15 -7.98 -23.72
C SER A 303 -10.66 -7.12 -24.88
N ASP A 304 -9.80 -6.84 -25.87
CA ASP A 304 -10.19 -6.14 -27.11
C ASP A 304 -11.04 -7.04 -28.03
N ASP A 305 -10.84 -8.36 -27.94
CA ASP A 305 -11.51 -9.39 -28.75
C ASP A 305 -12.73 -10.04 -28.05
N LEU A 306 -13.29 -9.42 -27.01
CA LEU A 306 -14.49 -9.92 -26.34
C LEU A 306 -15.69 -10.00 -27.30
N SER A 307 -16.46 -11.10 -27.21
CA SER A 307 -17.70 -11.27 -27.98
C SER A 307 -18.84 -10.43 -27.41
N ASP A 308 -19.90 -10.22 -28.20
CA ASP A 308 -21.10 -9.51 -27.72
C ASP A 308 -21.77 -10.25 -26.54
N ASP A 309 -21.71 -11.59 -26.51
CA ASP A 309 -22.17 -12.41 -25.39
C ASP A 309 -21.35 -12.14 -24.12
N ASN A 310 -20.03 -11.99 -24.24
CA ASN A 310 -19.17 -11.68 -23.10
C ASN A 310 -19.53 -10.31 -22.50
N TYR A 311 -19.81 -9.30 -23.34
CA TYR A 311 -20.22 -7.99 -22.86
C TYR A 311 -21.60 -8.02 -22.19
N LEU A 312 -22.52 -8.87 -22.67
CA LEU A 312 -23.80 -9.11 -22.01
C LEU A 312 -23.61 -9.73 -20.62
N ASP A 313 -22.76 -10.75 -20.50
CA ASP A 313 -22.45 -11.38 -19.21
C ASP A 313 -21.78 -10.39 -18.23
N ILE A 314 -20.89 -9.53 -18.73
CA ILE A 314 -20.30 -8.44 -17.94
C ILE A 314 -21.39 -7.46 -17.49
N ALA A 315 -22.30 -7.05 -18.37
CA ALA A 315 -23.40 -6.15 -18.00
C ALA A 315 -24.26 -6.74 -16.86
N LEU A 316 -24.63 -8.02 -16.97
CA LEU A 316 -25.38 -8.74 -15.92
C LEU A 316 -24.61 -8.83 -14.60
N THR A 317 -23.28 -8.98 -14.66
CA THR A 317 -22.42 -9.05 -13.47
C THR A 317 -22.32 -7.70 -12.76
N LEU A 318 -22.36 -6.59 -13.52
CA LEU A 318 -22.20 -5.25 -12.99
C LEU A 318 -23.51 -4.61 -12.51
N GLU A 319 -24.66 -5.07 -13.02
CA GLU A 319 -25.99 -4.51 -12.74
C GLU A 319 -26.33 -4.48 -11.23
N ASP A 320 -25.84 -5.45 -10.45
CA ASP A 320 -26.11 -5.57 -9.02
C ASP A 320 -25.24 -4.65 -8.14
N LEU A 321 -24.25 -3.95 -8.71
CA LEU A 321 -23.34 -3.07 -7.94
C LEU A 321 -23.93 -1.66 -7.81
N GLU A 322 -23.86 -1.10 -6.59
CA GLU A 322 -24.43 0.22 -6.23
C GLU A 322 -23.98 1.35 -7.16
N VAL A 323 -22.73 1.32 -7.64
CA VAL A 323 -22.18 2.33 -8.56
C VAL A 323 -22.85 2.36 -9.95
N PHE A 324 -23.60 1.31 -10.32
CA PHE A 324 -24.38 1.25 -11.56
C PHE A 324 -25.89 1.40 -11.30
N GLU A 325 -26.33 1.68 -10.06
CA GLU A 325 -27.73 1.87 -9.75
C GLU A 325 -28.32 3.02 -10.59
N GLY A 326 -29.44 2.75 -11.26
CA GLY A 326 -30.09 3.71 -12.16
C GLY A 326 -29.54 3.74 -13.60
N ILE A 327 -28.47 3.00 -13.89
CA ILE A 327 -27.96 2.80 -15.26
C ILE A 327 -28.53 1.49 -15.79
N ARG A 328 -29.31 1.56 -16.87
CA ARG A 328 -29.80 0.34 -17.55
C ARG A 328 -28.71 -0.26 -18.41
N LEU A 329 -27.81 -1.04 -17.80
CA LEU A 329 -26.67 -1.65 -18.49
C LEU A 329 -27.12 -2.64 -19.57
N THR A 330 -26.57 -2.50 -20.78
CA THR A 330 -26.67 -3.47 -21.87
C THR A 330 -25.28 -3.87 -22.32
N GLY A 331 -25.12 -5.04 -22.95
CA GLY A 331 -23.83 -5.47 -23.50
C GLY A 331 -23.26 -4.46 -24.51
N GLU A 332 -24.11 -3.85 -25.33
CA GLU A 332 -23.71 -2.80 -26.27
C GLU A 332 -23.17 -1.56 -25.54
N MET A 333 -23.85 -1.08 -24.49
CA MET A 333 -23.39 0.06 -23.69
C MET A 333 -22.05 -0.24 -22.99
N VAL A 334 -21.88 -1.44 -22.44
CA VAL A 334 -20.62 -1.88 -21.82
C VAL A 334 -19.49 -1.87 -22.86
N LYS A 335 -19.74 -2.43 -24.05
CA LYS A 335 -18.78 -2.49 -25.15
C LYS A 335 -18.34 -1.09 -25.60
N GLU A 336 -19.31 -0.20 -25.86
CA GLU A 336 -19.05 1.18 -26.28
C GLU A 336 -18.24 1.94 -25.21
N GLN A 337 -18.67 1.86 -23.96
CA GLN A 337 -18.01 2.55 -22.85
C GLN A 337 -16.60 2.02 -22.61
N TYR A 338 -16.41 0.70 -22.56
CA TYR A 338 -15.09 0.08 -22.41
C TYR A 338 -14.15 0.48 -23.55
N THR A 339 -14.64 0.44 -24.79
CA THR A 339 -13.86 0.83 -25.97
C THR A 339 -13.43 2.30 -25.88
N ALA A 340 -14.31 3.19 -25.44
CA ALA A 340 -14.00 4.61 -25.26
C ALA A 340 -12.93 4.82 -24.16
N LEU A 341 -13.07 4.16 -23.01
CA LEU A 341 -12.12 4.26 -21.90
C LEU A 341 -10.73 3.71 -22.25
N MET A 342 -10.65 2.56 -22.92
CA MET A 342 -9.37 2.00 -23.36
C MET A 342 -8.69 2.88 -24.41
N ARG A 343 -9.45 3.56 -25.28
CA ARG A 343 -8.90 4.56 -26.20
C ARG A 343 -8.31 5.75 -25.46
N GLU A 344 -8.93 6.21 -24.37
CA GLU A 344 -8.36 7.28 -23.53
C GLU A 344 -7.04 6.85 -22.86
N LEU A 345 -6.97 5.62 -22.33
CA LEU A 345 -5.73 5.09 -21.76
C LEU A 345 -4.61 4.95 -22.81
N ARG A 346 -4.95 4.48 -24.02
CA ARG A 346 -4.02 4.42 -25.16
C ARG A 346 -3.54 5.80 -25.59
N ARG A 347 -4.45 6.78 -25.65
CA ARG A 347 -4.12 8.18 -25.95
C ARG A 347 -3.20 8.79 -24.89
N LEU A 348 -3.43 8.50 -23.61
CA LEU A 348 -2.56 8.91 -22.50
C LEU A 348 -1.15 8.31 -22.66
N ALA A 349 -1.05 7.05 -23.08
CA ALA A 349 0.21 6.38 -23.38
C ALA A 349 0.93 6.91 -24.63
N GLY A 350 0.23 7.68 -25.49
CA GLY A 350 0.78 8.34 -26.67
C GLY A 350 0.32 7.76 -28.01
N ASP A 351 -0.66 6.85 -28.02
CA ASP A 351 -1.20 6.28 -29.25
C ASP A 351 -2.07 7.31 -30.01
N ILE A 352 -1.99 7.26 -31.34
CA ILE A 352 -2.78 8.11 -32.24
C ILE A 352 -4.13 7.42 -32.47
N ALA A 353 -5.01 7.46 -31.48
CA ALA A 353 -6.39 6.99 -31.58
C ALA A 353 -7.36 8.18 -31.68
N PRO A 354 -8.31 8.21 -32.64
CA PRO A 354 -9.37 9.22 -32.63
C PRO A 354 -10.22 9.05 -31.37
N GLY A 355 -10.45 10.17 -30.66
CA GLY A 355 -11.25 10.19 -29.43
C GLY A 355 -12.68 9.74 -29.73
N VAL A 356 -13.15 8.73 -29.00
CA VAL A 356 -14.56 8.33 -29.02
C VAL A 356 -15.19 8.83 -27.74
N PRO A 357 -16.34 9.53 -27.82
CA PRO A 357 -16.96 10.09 -26.64
C PRO A 357 -17.39 8.95 -25.71
N LYS A 358 -16.86 8.96 -24.49
CA LYS A 358 -17.38 8.16 -23.37
C LYS A 358 -18.67 8.79 -22.84
N SER A 359 -19.57 7.95 -22.32
CA SER A 359 -20.81 8.41 -21.68
C SER A 359 -20.52 9.06 -20.33
N ASP A 360 -21.28 10.12 -20.04
CA ASP A 360 -21.28 10.82 -18.75
C ASP A 360 -22.19 10.16 -17.71
N ASP A 361 -22.94 9.12 -18.09
CA ASP A 361 -23.80 8.35 -17.18
C ASP A 361 -22.98 7.49 -16.21
N PHE A 362 -21.72 7.19 -16.56
CA PHE A 362 -20.83 6.39 -15.74
C PHE A 362 -19.96 7.29 -14.85
N SER A 363 -20.03 7.06 -13.54
CA SER A 363 -19.12 7.65 -12.56
C SER A 363 -17.68 7.19 -12.77
N LEU A 364 -16.73 7.85 -12.10
CA LEU A 364 -15.34 7.44 -12.17
C LEU A 364 -15.16 6.03 -11.57
N ALA A 365 -15.80 5.74 -10.43
CA ALA A 365 -15.83 4.42 -9.83
C ALA A 365 -16.39 3.35 -10.78
N ALA A 366 -17.51 3.64 -11.45
CA ALA A 366 -18.11 2.76 -12.44
C ALA A 366 -17.16 2.49 -13.63
N ASN A 367 -16.48 3.51 -14.14
CA ASN A 367 -15.51 3.37 -15.22
C ASN A 367 -14.31 2.49 -14.83
N VAL A 368 -13.79 2.65 -13.60
CA VAL A 368 -12.69 1.80 -13.10
C VAL A 368 -13.12 0.35 -12.97
N ILE A 369 -14.29 0.10 -12.36
CA ILE A 369 -14.82 -1.26 -12.20
C ILE A 369 -15.05 -1.92 -13.57
N LEU A 370 -15.60 -1.18 -14.54
CA LEU A 370 -15.84 -1.66 -15.90
C LEU A 370 -14.54 -2.09 -16.59
N ILE A 371 -13.51 -1.23 -16.58
CA ILE A 371 -12.20 -1.51 -17.19
C ILE A 371 -11.59 -2.78 -16.59
N CYS A 372 -11.49 -2.82 -15.26
CA CYS A 372 -10.90 -3.96 -14.54
C CYS A 372 -11.66 -5.27 -14.82
N THR A 373 -12.99 -5.22 -14.84
CA THR A 373 -13.83 -6.39 -15.12
C THR A 373 -13.60 -6.93 -16.54
N CYS A 374 -13.46 -6.05 -17.53
CA CYS A 374 -13.20 -6.44 -18.93
C CYS A 374 -11.81 -7.07 -19.13
N ILE A 375 -10.83 -6.75 -18.28
CA ILE A 375 -9.51 -7.40 -18.28
C ILE A 375 -9.42 -8.60 -17.31
N GLY A 376 -10.56 -9.08 -16.80
CA GLY A 376 -10.66 -10.28 -15.95
C GLY A 376 -10.37 -10.07 -14.45
N VAL A 377 -10.35 -8.81 -14.00
CA VAL A 377 -10.16 -8.45 -12.58
C VAL A 377 -11.49 -8.08 -11.97
N HIS A 378 -12.11 -9.04 -11.30
CA HIS A 378 -13.45 -8.89 -10.73
C HIS A 378 -13.44 -8.40 -9.28
N ALA A 379 -14.40 -7.54 -8.97
CA ALA A 379 -14.72 -7.09 -7.63
C ALA A 379 -15.97 -7.81 -7.10
N VAL A 380 -15.97 -8.18 -5.82
CA VAL A 380 -17.11 -8.90 -5.20
C VAL A 380 -18.05 -7.93 -4.50
N ALA A 381 -17.50 -6.92 -3.82
CA ALA A 381 -18.27 -5.84 -3.21
C ALA A 381 -17.34 -4.61 -3.07
N PRO A 382 -17.03 -3.92 -4.17
CA PRO A 382 -16.13 -2.76 -4.14
C PRO A 382 -16.77 -1.61 -3.34
N GLN A 383 -16.09 -1.16 -2.30
CA GLN A 383 -16.44 0.08 -1.57
C GLN A 383 -15.74 1.28 -2.22
N LEU A 384 -15.85 1.34 -3.54
CA LEU A 384 -15.12 2.31 -4.37
C LEU A 384 -16.01 3.54 -4.60
N GLU A 385 -15.58 4.68 -4.08
CA GLU A 385 -16.21 5.98 -4.30
C GLU A 385 -15.34 6.85 -5.20
N ASP A 386 -15.92 7.89 -5.84
CA ASP A 386 -15.21 8.73 -6.83
C ASP A 386 -14.02 9.54 -6.24
N ASP A 387 -13.90 9.63 -4.91
CA ASP A 387 -12.75 10.25 -4.23
C ASP A 387 -11.64 9.23 -3.93
N PHE A 388 -11.02 8.72 -5.00
CA PHE A 388 -9.89 7.78 -4.88
C PHE A 388 -8.73 8.37 -4.09
N TYR A 389 -8.44 9.66 -4.32
CA TYR A 389 -7.27 10.32 -3.75
C TYR A 389 -7.33 10.39 -2.22
N ALA A 390 -8.51 10.65 -1.63
CA ALA A 390 -8.65 10.70 -0.18
C ALA A 390 -8.62 9.33 0.51
N ARG A 391 -8.79 8.23 -0.25
CA ARG A 391 -8.96 6.87 0.29
C ARG A 391 -7.80 5.93 -0.01
N THR A 392 -6.97 6.23 -1.00
CA THR A 392 -5.79 5.44 -1.33
C THR A 392 -4.66 5.69 -0.34
N ASP A 393 -4.15 4.62 0.27
CA ASP A 393 -2.88 4.65 0.99
C ASP A 393 -1.73 4.66 -0.03
N PHE A 394 -1.25 5.84 -0.39
CA PHE A 394 -0.23 5.99 -1.43
C PHE A 394 1.14 5.42 -1.04
N GLU A 395 1.43 5.19 0.24
CA GLU A 395 2.65 4.47 0.64
C GLU A 395 2.53 2.99 0.28
N ASN A 396 1.41 2.37 0.64
CA ASN A 396 1.13 0.99 0.26
C ASN A 396 0.99 0.84 -1.26
N HIS A 397 0.30 1.77 -1.92
CA HIS A 397 0.11 1.77 -3.38
C HIS A 397 1.46 1.85 -4.11
N ALA A 398 2.36 2.74 -3.71
CA ALA A 398 3.71 2.84 -4.26
C ALA A 398 4.54 1.57 -4.00
N ALA A 399 4.42 0.98 -2.80
CA ALA A 399 5.07 -0.28 -2.49
C ALA A 399 4.60 -1.41 -3.41
N GLU A 400 3.29 -1.52 -3.65
CA GLU A 400 2.72 -2.52 -4.55
C GLU A 400 3.21 -2.29 -6.00
N LEU A 401 3.15 -1.06 -6.53
CA LEU A 401 3.68 -0.77 -7.86
C LEU A 401 5.17 -1.12 -7.99
N SER A 402 5.97 -0.89 -6.94
CA SER A 402 7.41 -1.15 -6.95
C SER A 402 7.77 -2.64 -7.05
N ARG A 403 6.84 -3.52 -6.66
CA ARG A 403 6.98 -4.98 -6.83
C ARG A 403 6.73 -5.43 -8.25
N SER A 404 6.04 -4.60 -9.05
CA SER A 404 5.64 -5.00 -10.39
C SER A 404 6.81 -4.97 -11.38
N PRO A 405 6.93 -6.00 -12.25
CA PRO A 405 7.87 -5.98 -13.37
C PRO A 405 7.72 -4.74 -14.27
N LEU A 406 6.55 -4.11 -14.32
CA LEU A 406 6.29 -2.88 -15.09
C LEU A 406 7.08 -1.66 -14.60
N TYR A 407 7.64 -1.72 -13.39
CA TYR A 407 8.38 -0.62 -12.75
C TYR A 407 9.77 -1.05 -12.23
N ARG A 408 10.30 -2.19 -12.68
CA ARG A 408 11.56 -2.79 -12.18
C ARG A 408 12.78 -1.84 -12.22
N GLU A 409 12.76 -0.82 -13.08
CA GLU A 409 13.83 0.17 -13.25
C GLU A 409 13.42 1.59 -12.81
N LYS A 410 12.21 1.75 -12.25
CA LYS A 410 11.67 3.05 -11.85
C LYS A 410 11.64 3.16 -10.33
N ARG A 411 12.09 4.30 -9.82
CA ARG A 411 11.92 4.64 -8.40
C ARG A 411 10.51 5.21 -8.20
N ILE A 412 9.67 4.48 -7.48
CA ILE A 412 8.30 4.90 -7.17
C ILE A 412 8.26 5.50 -5.77
N SER A 413 7.84 6.75 -5.66
CA SER A 413 7.45 7.41 -4.42
C SER A 413 5.93 7.40 -4.28
N SER A 414 5.40 7.62 -3.08
CA SER A 414 3.95 7.80 -2.84
C SER A 414 3.39 8.96 -3.66
N GLU A 415 4.11 10.09 -3.72
CA GLU A 415 3.72 11.23 -4.56
C GLU A 415 3.78 10.92 -6.05
N GLY A 416 4.82 10.23 -6.53
CA GLY A 416 4.90 9.84 -7.94
C GLY A 416 3.79 8.87 -8.32
N ALA A 417 3.42 7.96 -7.42
CA ALA A 417 2.28 7.07 -7.59
C ALA A 417 0.95 7.83 -7.59
N ALA A 418 0.81 8.84 -6.73
CA ALA A 418 -0.37 9.71 -6.66
C ALA A 418 -0.52 10.58 -7.92
N ASP A 419 0.56 11.20 -8.38
CA ASP A 419 0.60 12.02 -9.60
C ASP A 419 0.31 11.18 -10.85
N GLU A 420 0.89 9.98 -10.95
CA GLU A 420 0.62 9.07 -12.06
C GLU A 420 -0.83 8.58 -12.01
N LEU A 421 -1.36 8.21 -10.84
CA LEU A 421 -2.77 7.85 -10.68
C LEU A 421 -3.69 9.01 -11.07
N ASP A 422 -3.42 10.25 -10.63
CA ASP A 422 -4.23 11.42 -10.97
C ASP A 422 -4.26 11.65 -12.49
N ARG A 423 -3.11 11.54 -13.16
CA ARG A 423 -3.01 11.60 -14.63
C ARG A 423 -3.81 10.49 -15.33
N ILE A 424 -3.86 9.30 -14.74
CA ILE A 424 -4.60 8.14 -15.28
C ILE A 424 -6.12 8.32 -15.11
N ILE A 425 -6.58 8.81 -13.96
CA ILE A 425 -8.02 8.89 -13.66
C ILE A 425 -8.68 10.14 -14.25
N LEU A 426 -7.92 11.22 -14.47
CA LEU A 426 -8.42 12.46 -15.05
C LEU A 426 -9.20 12.25 -16.37
N PRO A 427 -8.66 11.53 -17.38
CA PRO A 427 -9.40 11.26 -18.62
C PRO A 427 -10.58 10.26 -18.44
N LEU A 428 -10.64 9.53 -17.33
CA LEU A 428 -11.71 8.56 -17.03
C LEU A 428 -12.92 9.19 -16.32
N ARG A 429 -12.78 10.41 -15.79
CA ARG A 429 -13.89 11.13 -15.14
C ARG A 429 -14.95 11.53 -16.16
N PRO A 430 -16.27 11.50 -15.83
CA PRO A 430 -17.30 12.05 -16.70
C PRO A 430 -17.02 13.51 -17.04
N ASN A 431 -17.42 13.96 -18.23
CA ASN A 431 -17.14 15.32 -18.72
C ASN A 431 -18.02 16.40 -18.07
N ARG A 432 -18.97 16.01 -17.21
CA ARG A 432 -19.81 16.94 -16.45
C ARG A 432 -19.12 17.37 -15.17
N ASP A 433 -19.11 18.68 -14.91
CA ASP A 433 -18.85 19.20 -13.56
C ASP A 433 -19.84 18.58 -12.58
N PRO A 434 -19.41 18.14 -11.38
CA PRO A 434 -20.32 17.63 -10.37
C PRO A 434 -21.37 18.70 -10.07
N ALA A 435 -22.65 18.33 -10.11
CA ALA A 435 -23.73 19.22 -9.71
C ALA A 435 -23.43 19.76 -8.29
N PRO A 436 -23.60 21.06 -8.03
CA PRO A 436 -23.31 21.63 -6.72
C PRO A 436 -24.15 20.89 -5.67
N SER A 437 -23.48 20.33 -4.67
CA SER A 437 -24.11 19.79 -3.47
C SER A 437 -25.10 20.82 -2.91
N PRO A 438 -26.31 20.41 -2.47
CA PRO A 438 -27.26 21.37 -1.92
C PRO A 438 -26.62 22.09 -0.74
N GLU A 439 -26.57 23.43 -0.82
CA GLU A 439 -26.11 24.30 0.26
C GLU A 439 -26.87 23.97 1.55
N ILE A 440 -26.17 23.36 2.51
CA ILE A 440 -26.67 23.28 3.88
C ILE A 440 -26.57 24.71 4.43
N LYS A 441 -27.69 25.42 4.48
CA LYS A 441 -27.77 26.70 5.19
C LYS A 441 -27.57 26.42 6.68
N ASP A 442 -26.65 27.16 7.30
CA ASP A 442 -26.26 27.10 8.73
C ASP A 442 -27.41 27.31 9.75
N SER A 443 -28.66 27.46 9.30
CA SER A 443 -29.81 27.69 10.17
C SER A 443 -30.55 26.43 10.64
N ASP A 444 -30.25 25.24 10.12
CA ASP A 444 -30.99 23.99 10.44
C ASP A 444 -30.25 23.02 11.39
N VAL A 445 -29.19 23.45 12.06
CA VAL A 445 -28.38 22.59 12.96
C VAL A 445 -29.07 22.32 14.32
N SER A 446 -30.24 22.89 14.60
CA SER A 446 -30.82 22.82 15.95
C SER A 446 -31.95 21.80 16.18
N ARG A 447 -32.44 21.06 15.16
CA ARG A 447 -33.45 20.00 15.37
C ARG A 447 -33.40 18.91 14.30
N LEU A 448 -32.47 17.97 14.42
CA LEU A 448 -32.60 16.65 13.79
C LEU A 448 -32.59 15.56 14.87
N PRO A 449 -33.59 14.67 14.91
CA PRO A 449 -33.60 13.53 15.82
C PRO A 449 -32.49 12.56 15.42
N LEU A 450 -31.83 11.96 16.43
CA LEU A 450 -30.84 10.89 16.26
C LEU A 450 -31.36 9.84 15.27
N PRO A 451 -30.53 9.33 14.34
CA PRO A 451 -30.95 8.24 13.47
C PRO A 451 -31.21 7.01 14.33
N GLU A 452 -32.47 6.57 14.37
CA GLU A 452 -32.82 5.23 14.85
C GLU A 452 -32.02 4.22 14.02
N ARG A 453 -31.15 3.45 14.70
CA ARG A 453 -30.60 2.22 14.15
C ARG A 453 -31.76 1.31 13.76
N ARG A 454 -32.18 1.34 12.49
CA ARG A 454 -32.93 0.23 11.90
C ARG A 454 -31.97 -0.95 11.79
N LEU A 455 -31.98 -1.78 12.83
CA LEU A 455 -31.46 -3.13 12.79
C LEU A 455 -32.13 -3.83 11.59
N GLY A 456 -31.37 -3.99 10.50
CA GLY A 456 -31.76 -4.85 9.39
C GLY A 456 -32.08 -6.23 9.93
N LYS A 457 -33.30 -6.70 9.64
CA LYS A 457 -33.76 -8.05 10.00
C LYS A 457 -32.77 -9.08 9.45
N ARG A 458 -32.37 -10.02 10.31
CA ARG A 458 -31.67 -11.24 9.89
C ARG A 458 -32.49 -11.95 8.81
N LEU A 459 -31.84 -12.33 7.71
CA LEU A 459 -32.35 -13.33 6.77
C LEU A 459 -32.26 -14.73 7.44
N SER A 460 -33.19 -15.00 8.34
CA SER A 460 -33.60 -16.34 8.79
C SER A 460 -34.82 -16.15 9.67
N ASP A 461 -36.00 -16.32 9.07
CA ASP A 461 -37.21 -16.95 9.64
C ASP A 461 -38.49 -16.35 9.01
N GLY A 462 -39.19 -17.19 8.23
CA GLY A 462 -40.52 -16.95 7.64
C GLY A 462 -40.47 -16.22 6.29
N ASP A 463 -40.82 -16.80 5.14
CA ASP A 463 -42.12 -17.41 4.88
C ASP A 463 -42.06 -18.42 3.71
N LEU A 464 -41.75 -19.69 3.99
CA LEU A 464 -41.88 -20.80 3.03
C LEU A 464 -43.17 -21.62 3.27
N SER A 465 -44.14 -21.07 4.00
CA SER A 465 -45.31 -21.82 4.47
C SER A 465 -46.66 -21.45 3.81
N GLN A 466 -46.74 -20.38 3.01
CA GLN A 466 -48.00 -19.99 2.37
C GLN A 466 -48.13 -20.30 0.87
N GLN A 467 -47.03 -20.58 0.15
CA GLN A 467 -47.09 -20.88 -1.29
C GLN A 467 -47.33 -22.38 -1.63
N LYS A 468 -47.43 -23.25 -0.62
CA LYS A 468 -47.76 -24.68 -0.78
C LYS A 468 -49.18 -25.06 -0.34
N ARG A 469 -50.02 -24.11 0.08
CA ARG A 469 -51.43 -24.35 0.43
C ARG A 469 -52.47 -23.74 -0.52
N SER A 470 -52.04 -22.96 -1.52
CA SER A 470 -52.95 -22.37 -2.53
C SER A 470 -52.99 -23.12 -3.87
N LYS A 471 -52.38 -24.30 -3.98
CA LYS A 471 -52.46 -25.19 -5.16
C LYS A 471 -53.20 -26.52 -4.91
N MET A 472 -53.97 -26.62 -3.83
CA MET A 472 -54.79 -27.82 -3.51
C MET A 472 -56.27 -27.51 -3.19
N SER A 473 -56.81 -26.37 -3.67
CA SER A 473 -58.24 -26.03 -3.47
C SER A 473 -58.99 -25.60 -4.74
N GLU A 474 -58.45 -25.82 -5.94
CA GLU A 474 -59.16 -25.58 -7.21
C GLU A 474 -59.13 -26.80 -8.15
N ALA A 475 -59.26 -28.00 -7.59
CA ALA A 475 -59.50 -29.23 -8.35
C ALA A 475 -60.40 -30.21 -7.58
N SER A 476 -61.57 -29.72 -7.15
CA SER A 476 -62.71 -30.58 -6.82
C SER A 476 -64.00 -29.76 -6.95
N ASP A 477 -64.40 -29.48 -8.18
CA ASP A 477 -65.80 -29.44 -8.58
C ASP A 477 -65.86 -29.56 -10.10
N PHE A 478 -66.71 -30.49 -10.55
CA PHE A 478 -67.10 -30.85 -11.92
C PHE A 478 -66.36 -32.01 -12.63
N TRP A 479 -66.96 -33.20 -12.36
CA TRP A 479 -67.17 -34.40 -13.18
C TRP A 479 -65.98 -35.24 -13.67
#